data_AF-Q9FVH5-F1
#
_entry.id   AF-Q9FVH5-F1
#
_cell.length_a   1.000
_cell.length_b   1.000
_cell.length_c   1.000
_cell.angle_alpha   90.00
_cell.angle_beta   90.00
_cell.angle_gamma   90.00
#
_symmetry.space_group_name_H-M   'P 1'
#
loop_
_entity.id
_entity.type
_entity.pdbx_description
1 polymer ?
#
loop_
_entity_poly.entity_id
_entity_poly.type
_entity_poly.pdbx_seq_one_letter_code
_entity_poly.pdbx_strand_id
1 'polypeptide(L)'
;TNVDISSSELHGGKKPTLTVQSAGHALHVFVNGQFSGSAFGTREQRQFTFAKPVHLRAGINKIALLSIAVGLPNVGLHYESWKTGILGPVFLDGLGQGRKDLTMQKWFNKVGLKGEAMDLVSPNGGSSVDWIRGSLATQTKQTLKWYKAYFNAPGGDEPLALDMRSMGKGQVWINGQSIGRYWMAYANGDCSLCSYIGTFRPTKCQLGCGQPTQRWYHVPRSWLKPTKNLMVMFEELGGDPSKITLVKRSVAGVCADLQEHHPNAEKFDIDSHEESKTLHQAQVHLQCVPGQSISSIKFASFGTPTGTCGSFQQGTCHATNSHAIVEKNCIGRESCLVTVSNSIFGTDPCPNVLKRLSVEAVCSTGLTANQPDSRR
;
A
#
# COMPACT_ATOMS: atom_id res chain seq x y z
N THR A 1 29.79 17.21 0.24
CA THR A 1 30.93 18.06 0.64
C THR A 1 32.17 17.21 0.82
N ASN A 2 33.36 17.83 0.80
CA ASN A 2 34.61 17.21 1.21
C ASN A 2 35.03 17.85 2.54
N VAL A 3 35.34 17.02 3.54
CA VAL A 3 35.77 17.47 4.87
C VAL A 3 37.16 16.92 5.12
N ASP A 4 38.11 17.81 5.38
CA ASP A 4 39.45 17.44 5.79
C ASP A 4 39.50 17.24 7.31
N ILE A 5 40.11 16.13 7.73
CA ILE A 5 40.21 15.69 9.12
C ILE A 5 41.66 15.38 9.42
N SER A 6 42.25 16.12 10.37
CA SER A 6 43.62 15.84 10.82
C SER A 6 43.69 14.49 11.55
N SER A 7 44.84 13.82 11.48
CA SER A 7 45.07 12.60 12.25
C SER A 7 44.91 12.81 13.76
N SER A 8 45.20 14.02 14.24
CA SER A 8 45.04 14.43 15.64
C SER A 8 43.58 14.56 16.08
N GLU A 9 42.64 14.74 15.16
CA GLU A 9 41.21 14.86 15.48
C GLU A 9 40.52 13.50 15.69
N LEU A 10 41.15 12.38 15.33
CA LEU A 10 40.56 11.03 15.39
C LEU A 10 41.00 10.22 16.63
N HIS A 11 41.39 10.90 17.71
CA HIS A 11 41.87 10.24 18.93
C HIS A 11 40.76 9.69 19.82
N GLY A 12 41.02 8.58 20.51
CA GLY A 12 40.14 8.02 21.56
C GLY A 12 39.19 6.89 21.15
N GLY A 13 39.34 6.33 19.93
CA GLY A 13 38.61 5.11 19.48
C GLY A 13 37.09 5.29 19.29
N LYS A 14 36.52 6.43 19.67
CA LYS A 14 35.11 6.78 19.47
C LYS A 14 34.92 7.36 18.07
N LYS A 15 33.91 6.88 17.36
CA LYS A 15 33.54 7.40 16.04
C LYS A 15 32.85 8.76 16.20
N PRO A 16 33.24 9.78 15.42
CA PRO A 16 32.56 11.07 15.44
C PRO A 16 31.11 10.92 14.97
N THR A 17 30.23 11.73 15.50
CA THR A 17 28.78 11.69 15.21
C THR A 17 28.43 12.75 14.20
N LEU A 18 27.84 12.34 13.08
CA LEU A 18 27.30 13.27 12.09
C LEU A 18 25.84 13.58 12.44
N THR A 19 25.56 14.86 12.65
CA THR A 19 24.21 15.39 12.88
C THR A 19 23.76 16.17 11.66
N VAL A 20 22.62 15.81 11.07
CA VAL A 20 22.03 16.48 9.89
C VAL A 20 20.57 16.77 10.16
N GLN A 21 20.20 18.05 10.20
CA GLN A 21 18.80 18.46 10.26
C GLN A 21 18.23 18.64 8.84
N SER A 22 17.04 18.10 8.61
CA SER A 22 16.34 18.19 7.34
C SER A 22 14.89 18.61 7.54
N ALA A 23 14.39 19.44 6.63
CA ALA A 23 12.99 19.82 6.55
C ALA A 23 12.10 18.72 5.91
N GLY A 24 12.68 17.59 5.49
CA GLY A 24 11.96 16.45 4.95
C GLY A 24 12.52 15.94 3.63
N HIS A 25 12.02 14.82 3.09
CA HIS A 25 11.14 13.84 3.74
C HIS A 25 11.92 12.60 4.21
N ALA A 26 13.02 12.27 3.53
CA ALA A 26 13.99 11.29 3.99
C ALA A 26 15.41 11.70 3.61
N LEU A 27 16.38 11.10 4.29
CA LEU A 27 17.81 11.31 4.10
C LEU A 27 18.52 9.96 4.10
N HIS A 28 19.44 9.77 3.17
CA HIS A 28 20.48 8.74 3.26
C HIS A 28 21.85 9.39 3.32
N VAL A 29 22.65 8.92 4.27
CA VAL A 29 24.01 9.42 4.50
C VAL A 29 25.00 8.42 3.97
N PHE A 30 25.90 8.91 3.11
CA PHE A 30 27.04 8.17 2.60
C PHE A 30 28.33 8.87 2.99
N VAL A 31 29.29 8.10 3.51
CA VAL A 31 30.61 8.58 3.89
C VAL A 31 31.64 7.75 3.12
N ASN A 32 32.49 8.43 2.36
CA ASN A 32 33.49 7.81 1.50
C ASN A 32 32.91 6.75 0.55
N GLY A 33 31.69 6.98 0.06
CA GLY A 33 30.96 6.07 -0.83
C GLY A 33 30.26 4.90 -0.14
N GLN A 34 30.39 4.75 1.18
CA GLN A 34 29.73 3.71 1.95
C GLN A 34 28.48 4.25 2.66
N PHE A 35 27.41 3.45 2.65
CA PHE A 35 26.16 3.77 3.33
C PHE A 35 26.38 3.79 4.85
N SER A 36 26.02 4.90 5.50
CA SER A 36 26.17 5.10 6.95
C SER A 36 24.83 5.07 7.70
N GLY A 37 23.71 5.28 7.00
CA GLY A 37 22.38 5.16 7.58
C GLY A 37 21.34 6.06 6.92
N SER A 38 20.10 5.93 7.40
CA SER A 38 18.95 6.70 6.94
C SER A 38 18.17 7.30 8.11
N ALA A 39 17.46 8.39 7.84
CA ALA A 39 16.42 8.95 8.68
C ALA A 39 15.28 9.49 7.80
N PHE A 40 14.07 9.53 8.33
CA PHE A 40 12.89 10.01 7.62
C PHE A 40 11.87 10.59 8.61
N GLY A 41 11.06 11.53 8.13
CA GLY A 41 9.94 12.08 8.87
C GLY A 41 8.64 11.29 8.64
N THR A 42 7.57 11.73 9.28
CA THR A 42 6.21 11.26 9.03
C THR A 42 5.42 12.29 8.22
N ARG A 43 4.16 11.98 7.90
CA ARG A 43 3.27 12.94 7.22
C ARG A 43 3.01 14.17 8.09
N GLU A 44 2.84 13.96 9.39
CA GLU A 44 2.55 15.00 10.38
C GLU A 44 3.83 15.74 10.80
N GLN A 45 4.91 15.00 11.06
CA GLN A 45 6.22 15.55 11.44
C GLN A 45 7.25 15.30 10.32
N ARG A 46 7.24 16.19 9.33
CA ARG A 46 8.11 16.10 8.14
C ARG A 46 9.59 16.33 8.45
N GLN A 47 9.87 17.22 9.41
CA GLN A 47 11.24 17.55 9.80
C GLN A 47 11.82 16.46 10.69
N PHE A 48 13.09 16.16 10.50
CA PHE A 48 13.79 15.15 11.30
C PHE A 48 15.29 15.49 11.41
N THR A 49 15.93 14.85 12.38
CA THR A 49 17.37 14.94 12.59
C THR A 49 17.99 13.56 12.48
N PHE A 50 18.94 13.39 11.58
CA PHE A 50 19.83 12.23 11.56
C PHE A 50 20.99 12.50 12.51
N ALA A 51 21.22 11.62 13.49
CA ALA A 51 22.38 11.70 14.38
C ALA A 51 22.94 10.29 14.59
N LYS A 52 24.05 9.95 13.91
CA LYS A 52 24.70 8.64 14.05
C LYS A 52 26.22 8.74 13.95
N PRO A 53 26.96 7.82 14.61
CA PRO A 53 28.40 7.71 14.43
C PRO A 53 28.76 7.33 12.99
N VAL A 54 29.75 8.01 12.42
CA VAL A 54 30.22 7.79 11.04
C VAL A 54 31.69 7.39 11.00
N HIS A 55 32.08 6.64 9.97
CA HIS A 55 33.46 6.19 9.82
C HIS A 55 34.26 7.18 8.95
N LEU A 56 35.07 8.00 9.61
CA LEU A 56 36.00 8.94 8.99
C LEU A 56 37.44 8.44 9.09
N ARG A 57 38.26 8.83 8.12
CA ARG A 57 39.71 8.56 8.08
C ARG A 57 40.48 9.88 8.14
N ALA A 58 41.78 9.82 8.46
CA ALA A 58 42.63 11.00 8.33
C ALA A 58 42.70 11.47 6.87
N GLY A 59 42.75 12.78 6.67
CA GLY A 59 42.69 13.46 5.38
C GLY A 59 41.27 13.70 4.88
N ILE A 60 41.13 13.74 3.55
CA ILE A 60 39.87 14.12 2.90
C ILE A 60 38.83 12.99 2.98
N ASN A 61 37.68 13.34 3.56
CA ASN A 61 36.49 12.51 3.61
C ASN A 61 35.36 13.11 2.75
N LYS A 62 34.71 12.27 1.95
CA LYS A 62 33.58 12.67 1.13
C LYS A 62 32.27 12.34 1.83
N ILE A 63 31.50 13.36 2.18
CA ILE A 63 30.15 13.21 2.73
C ILE A 63 29.14 13.51 1.62
N ALA A 64 28.32 12.52 1.29
CA ALA A 64 27.23 12.64 0.34
C ALA A 64 25.90 12.40 1.07
N LEU A 65 24.99 13.36 0.92
CA LEU A 65 23.68 13.36 1.56
C LEU A 65 22.64 13.27 0.45
N LEU A 66 21.94 12.14 0.39
CA LEU A 66 20.83 11.95 -0.55
C LEU A 66 19.55 12.39 0.14
N SER A 67 19.08 13.58 -0.20
CA SER A 67 17.81 14.11 0.26
C SER A 67 16.67 13.66 -0.65
N ILE A 68 15.57 13.20 -0.06
CA ILE A 68 14.48 12.52 -0.77
C ILE A 68 13.15 13.19 -0.42
N ALA A 69 12.38 13.54 -1.44
CA ALA A 69 11.01 14.03 -1.30
C ALA A 69 10.00 12.93 -1.66
N VAL A 70 9.12 12.59 -0.71
CA VAL A 70 8.05 11.60 -0.91
C VAL A 70 6.71 12.34 -1.12
N GLY A 71 6.53 12.92 -2.29
CA GLY A 71 5.42 13.86 -2.57
C GLY A 71 5.71 15.26 -2.02
N LEU A 72 4.89 16.24 -2.42
CA LEU A 72 4.93 17.61 -1.91
C LEU A 72 3.67 17.89 -1.07
N PRO A 73 3.71 18.84 -0.12
CA PRO A 73 2.54 19.26 0.63
C PRO A 73 1.38 19.69 -0.28
N ASN A 74 0.15 19.34 0.09
CA ASN A 74 -1.05 19.59 -0.70
C ASN A 74 -2.22 20.16 0.13
N VAL A 75 -2.00 20.46 1.41
CA VAL A 75 -3.01 21.04 2.32
C VAL A 75 -2.32 21.80 3.45
N GLY A 76 -2.90 22.92 3.88
CA GLY A 76 -2.39 23.80 4.93
C GLY A 76 -2.37 25.27 4.53
N LEU A 77 -2.24 26.18 5.49
CA LEU A 77 -2.01 27.59 5.16
C LEU A 77 -0.57 27.77 4.64
N HIS A 78 -0.42 28.43 3.50
CA HIS A 78 0.87 28.69 2.85
C HIS A 78 1.76 27.45 2.65
N TYR A 79 1.18 26.28 2.35
CA TYR A 79 1.95 25.04 2.21
C TYR A 79 2.96 25.09 1.04
N GLU A 80 2.76 25.98 0.07
CA GLU A 80 3.69 26.28 -1.02
C GLU A 80 5.03 26.86 -0.54
N SER A 81 5.03 27.53 0.61
CA SER A 81 6.23 28.13 1.21
C SER A 81 7.07 27.13 2.02
N TRP A 82 6.50 25.96 2.32
CA TRP A 82 7.11 24.98 3.19
C TRP A 82 8.37 24.37 2.58
N LYS A 83 9.48 24.48 3.30
CA LYS A 83 10.76 23.98 2.83
C LYS A 83 10.82 22.45 2.88
N THR A 84 11.60 21.88 1.96
CA THR A 84 11.92 20.45 1.86
C THR A 84 13.41 20.31 1.58
N GLY A 85 14.04 19.29 2.13
CA GLY A 85 15.47 19.01 1.94
C GLY A 85 16.34 19.40 3.12
N ILE A 86 17.63 19.55 2.89
CA ILE A 86 18.64 19.80 3.94
C ILE A 86 18.94 21.29 3.96
N LEU A 87 18.36 21.99 4.93
CA LEU A 87 18.65 23.41 5.19
C LEU A 87 19.70 23.60 6.28
N GLY A 88 20.11 22.50 6.91
CA GLY A 88 20.96 22.52 8.07
C GLY A 88 20.19 22.81 9.37
N PRO A 89 20.92 22.88 10.49
CA PRO A 89 22.38 22.75 10.56
C PRO A 89 22.92 21.34 10.28
N VAL A 90 24.20 21.28 9.90
CA VAL A 90 24.96 20.05 9.68
C VAL A 90 26.22 20.09 10.54
N PHE A 91 26.32 19.20 11.52
CA PHE A 91 27.42 19.18 12.49
C PHE A 91 28.16 17.85 12.49
N LEU A 92 29.44 17.91 12.84
CA LEU A 92 30.25 16.75 13.15
C LEU A 92 30.80 16.90 14.58
N ASP A 93 30.28 16.08 15.47
CA ASP A 93 30.61 16.09 16.90
C ASP A 93 31.67 15.02 17.23
N GLY A 94 32.54 15.31 18.19
CA GLY A 94 33.51 14.34 18.71
C GLY A 94 34.82 14.25 17.93
N LEU A 95 35.15 15.27 17.13
CA LEU A 95 36.49 15.44 16.55
C LEU A 95 37.39 16.16 17.55
N GLY A 96 38.52 15.54 17.93
CA GLY A 96 39.49 16.06 18.91
C GLY A 96 38.93 16.11 20.33
N GLN A 97 37.87 16.92 20.52
CA GLN A 97 36.87 16.92 21.61
C GLN A 97 35.81 18.02 21.42
N GLY A 98 35.56 18.49 20.18
CA GLY A 98 34.64 19.60 19.88
C GLY A 98 33.62 19.32 18.77
N ARG A 99 32.88 20.37 18.37
CA ARG A 99 31.90 20.36 17.27
C ARG A 99 32.44 21.13 16.06
N LYS A 100 32.41 20.50 14.89
CA LYS A 100 32.73 21.13 13.60
C LYS A 100 31.44 21.42 12.85
N ASP A 101 31.20 22.69 12.50
CA ASP A 101 30.06 23.09 11.69
C ASP A 101 30.36 22.94 10.19
N LEU A 102 29.52 22.16 9.50
CA LEU A 102 29.60 21.89 8.07
C LEU A 102 28.54 22.67 7.27
N THR A 103 27.67 23.43 7.93
CA THR A 103 26.49 24.09 7.32
C THR A 103 26.90 25.07 6.23
N MET A 104 27.86 25.95 6.52
CA MET A 104 28.33 27.01 5.61
C MET A 104 29.50 26.57 4.71
N GLN A 105 29.81 25.27 4.66
CA GLN A 105 30.88 24.77 3.78
C GLN A 105 30.45 24.72 2.31
N LYS A 106 31.42 24.50 1.42
CA LYS A 106 31.15 24.32 -0.01
C LYS A 106 30.41 23.01 -0.26
N TRP A 107 29.14 23.11 -0.62
CA TRP A 107 28.30 21.98 -1.01
C TRP A 107 28.23 21.83 -2.53
N PHE A 108 28.21 20.56 -2.98
CA PHE A 108 27.99 20.20 -4.37
C PHE A 108 26.63 19.53 -4.48
N ASN A 109 25.83 19.95 -5.46
CA ASN A 109 24.48 19.44 -5.68
C ASN A 109 24.43 18.61 -6.96
N LYS A 110 23.67 17.52 -6.92
CA LYS A 110 23.32 16.72 -8.09
C LYS A 110 21.84 16.38 -8.00
N VAL A 111 21.09 16.77 -9.02
CA VAL A 111 19.66 16.46 -9.14
C VAL A 111 19.50 15.07 -9.72
N GLY A 112 18.64 14.26 -9.10
CA GLY A 112 18.30 12.93 -9.57
C GLY A 112 19.42 11.88 -9.45
N LEU A 113 19.08 10.66 -9.83
CA LEU A 113 19.96 9.50 -9.83
C LEU A 113 20.64 9.35 -11.18
N LYS A 114 21.82 8.72 -11.20
CA LYS A 114 22.53 8.44 -12.45
C LYS A 114 21.67 7.57 -13.39
N GLY A 115 20.95 6.58 -12.86
CA GLY A 115 20.07 5.72 -13.65
C GLY A 115 18.89 6.45 -14.27
N GLU A 116 18.39 7.51 -13.63
CA GLU A 116 17.34 8.37 -14.20
C GLU A 116 17.90 9.18 -15.37
N ALA A 117 19.06 9.81 -15.20
CA ALA A 117 19.72 10.57 -16.28
C ALA A 117 20.15 9.71 -17.48
N MET A 118 20.31 8.40 -17.28
CA MET A 118 20.63 7.42 -18.32
C MET A 118 19.39 6.80 -18.98
N ASP A 119 18.20 7.18 -18.53
CA ASP A 119 16.91 6.68 -19.00
C ASP A 119 16.82 5.14 -18.99
N LEU A 120 17.24 4.51 -17.89
CA LEU A 120 17.24 3.05 -17.75
C LEU A 120 15.84 2.41 -17.86
N VAL A 121 14.79 3.21 -17.73
CA VAL A 121 13.39 2.78 -17.76
C VAL A 121 12.85 2.67 -19.19
N SER A 122 13.50 3.32 -20.16
CA SER A 122 13.01 3.35 -21.54
C SER A 122 13.13 1.98 -22.21
N PRO A 123 12.04 1.48 -22.82
CA PRO A 123 12.05 0.21 -23.52
C PRO A 123 12.85 0.25 -24.83
N ASN A 124 13.07 1.45 -25.40
CA ASN A 124 13.57 1.63 -26.76
C ASN A 124 14.90 2.39 -26.87
N GLY A 125 15.54 2.80 -25.76
CA GLY A 125 16.68 3.73 -25.88
C GLY A 125 17.48 4.05 -24.63
N GLY A 126 17.50 3.18 -23.61
CA GLY A 126 18.35 3.39 -22.44
C GLY A 126 19.84 3.37 -22.82
N SER A 127 20.64 4.21 -22.16
CA SER A 127 22.11 4.16 -22.31
C SER A 127 22.64 2.78 -21.93
N SER A 128 23.62 2.25 -22.69
CA SER A 128 24.23 0.95 -22.40
C SER A 128 24.85 0.96 -21.00
N VAL A 129 24.45 0.01 -20.16
CA VAL A 129 25.03 -0.26 -18.84
C VAL A 129 25.27 -1.74 -18.68
N ASP A 130 26.31 -2.07 -17.94
CA ASP A 130 26.65 -3.45 -17.62
C ASP A 130 25.71 -3.98 -16.52
N TRP A 131 24.67 -4.69 -16.96
CA TRP A 131 23.78 -5.40 -16.05
C TRP A 131 24.44 -6.68 -15.56
N ILE A 132 24.40 -6.90 -14.24
CA ILE A 132 24.80 -8.17 -13.63
C ILE A 132 23.58 -9.05 -13.36
N ARG A 133 23.77 -10.38 -13.33
CA ARG A 133 22.68 -11.31 -12.97
C ARG A 133 22.22 -11.09 -11.53
N GLY A 134 20.91 -11.25 -11.30
CA GLY A 134 20.28 -11.01 -10.00
C GLY A 134 20.88 -11.81 -8.83
N SER A 135 21.33 -13.04 -9.07
CA SER A 135 21.97 -13.89 -8.06
C SER A 135 23.30 -13.33 -7.52
N LEU A 136 24.04 -12.55 -8.33
CA LEU A 136 25.23 -11.83 -7.87
C LEU A 136 24.85 -10.52 -7.19
N ALA A 137 23.78 -9.87 -7.65
CA ALA A 137 23.30 -8.62 -7.08
C ALA A 137 22.80 -8.78 -5.64
N THR A 138 22.22 -9.92 -5.26
CA THR A 138 21.73 -10.19 -3.90
C THR A 138 22.84 -10.46 -2.88
N GLN A 139 24.04 -10.82 -3.33
CA GLN A 139 25.21 -11.05 -2.45
C GLN A 139 25.86 -9.74 -1.96
N THR A 140 25.57 -8.62 -2.62
CA THR A 140 26.16 -7.32 -2.28
C THR A 140 25.27 -6.55 -1.29
N LYS A 141 25.87 -6.01 -0.22
CA LYS A 141 25.18 -5.15 0.77
C LYS A 141 24.99 -3.70 0.31
N GLN A 142 25.20 -3.41 -0.98
CA GLN A 142 25.07 -2.06 -1.52
C GLN A 142 23.60 -1.64 -1.60
N THR A 143 23.34 -0.35 -1.34
CA THR A 143 22.04 0.31 -1.50
C THR A 143 21.97 1.02 -2.85
N LEU A 144 20.79 1.55 -3.22
CA LEU A 144 20.55 2.26 -4.48
C LEU A 144 20.80 1.40 -5.74
N LYS A 145 20.06 0.29 -5.86
CA LYS A 145 20.20 -0.67 -6.96
C LYS A 145 19.12 -0.48 -8.02
N TRP A 146 19.49 -0.76 -9.27
CA TRP A 146 18.55 -0.90 -10.37
C TRP A 146 18.41 -2.37 -10.73
N TYR A 147 17.16 -2.81 -10.91
CA TYR A 147 16.82 -4.15 -11.35
C TYR A 147 16.03 -4.10 -12.64
N LYS A 148 16.20 -5.13 -13.45
CA LYS A 148 15.53 -5.30 -14.73
C LYS A 148 15.10 -6.75 -14.90
N ALA A 149 13.89 -6.97 -15.36
CA ALA A 149 13.35 -8.29 -15.67
C ALA A 149 12.43 -8.23 -16.90
N TYR A 150 12.21 -9.39 -17.52
CA TYR A 150 11.22 -9.56 -18.58
C TYR A 150 10.21 -10.62 -18.18
N PHE A 151 8.94 -10.40 -18.49
CA PHE A 151 7.87 -11.34 -18.16
C PHE A 151 6.75 -11.35 -19.23
N ASN A 152 5.98 -12.43 -19.27
CA ASN A 152 4.80 -12.55 -20.11
C ASN A 152 3.56 -12.15 -19.32
N ALA A 153 2.56 -11.56 -19.98
CA ALA A 153 1.33 -11.19 -19.29
C ALA A 153 0.58 -12.45 -18.83
N PRO A 154 0.09 -12.49 -17.57
CA PRO A 154 -0.74 -13.59 -17.11
C PRO A 154 -2.11 -13.54 -17.81
N GLY A 155 -2.66 -14.71 -18.13
CA GLY A 155 -3.98 -14.82 -18.76
C GLY A 155 -5.13 -14.33 -17.88
N GLY A 156 -6.35 -14.37 -18.40
CA GLY A 156 -7.57 -13.88 -17.72
C GLY A 156 -7.70 -12.36 -17.73
N ASP A 157 -8.75 -11.84 -17.10
CA ASP A 157 -9.11 -10.41 -17.09
C ASP A 157 -9.01 -9.77 -15.70
N GLU A 158 -8.65 -10.54 -14.66
CA GLU A 158 -8.63 -10.08 -13.28
C GLU A 158 -7.59 -8.96 -13.07
N PRO A 159 -7.84 -7.92 -12.26
CA PRO A 159 -6.85 -6.87 -12.01
C PRO A 159 -5.53 -7.44 -11.48
N LEU A 160 -4.42 -6.87 -11.92
CA LEU A 160 -3.08 -7.35 -11.57
C LEU A 160 -2.41 -6.41 -10.57
N ALA A 161 -1.53 -6.96 -9.74
CA ALA A 161 -0.65 -6.17 -8.90
C ALA A 161 0.71 -6.85 -8.71
N LEU A 162 1.75 -6.06 -8.44
CA LEU A 162 3.03 -6.55 -7.97
C LEU A 162 2.97 -6.72 -6.45
N ASP A 163 3.30 -7.91 -5.95
CA ASP A 163 3.58 -8.13 -4.54
C ASP A 163 5.02 -7.74 -4.23
N MET A 164 5.17 -6.63 -3.53
CA MET A 164 6.47 -6.00 -3.25
C MET A 164 6.95 -6.29 -1.81
N ARG A 165 6.34 -7.25 -1.10
CA ARG A 165 6.64 -7.54 0.31
C ARG A 165 8.12 -7.81 0.61
N SER A 166 8.87 -8.34 -0.35
CA SER A 166 10.30 -8.64 -0.21
C SER A 166 11.22 -7.44 -0.44
N MET A 167 10.66 -6.28 -0.76
CA MET A 167 11.39 -5.08 -1.16
C MET A 167 11.44 -4.03 -0.05
N GLY A 168 12.19 -2.94 -0.25
CA GLY A 168 12.35 -1.87 0.73
C GLY A 168 11.53 -0.65 0.36
N LYS A 169 12.13 0.22 -0.46
CA LYS A 169 11.52 1.46 -0.95
C LYS A 169 12.05 1.75 -2.32
N GLY A 170 11.25 2.34 -3.20
CA GLY A 170 11.73 2.59 -4.55
C GLY A 170 10.67 3.05 -5.52
N GLN A 171 10.98 2.83 -6.79
CA GLN A 171 10.09 3.12 -7.91
C GLN A 171 10.11 1.95 -8.88
N VAL A 172 8.96 1.69 -9.51
CA VAL A 172 8.80 0.60 -10.47
C VAL A 172 8.14 1.09 -11.75
N TRP A 173 8.62 0.58 -12.87
CA TRP A 173 8.13 0.86 -14.21
C TRP A 173 7.87 -0.44 -14.95
N ILE A 174 6.82 -0.43 -15.78
CA ILE A 174 6.52 -1.51 -16.72
C ILE A 174 6.40 -0.90 -18.12
N ASN A 175 7.19 -1.39 -19.06
CA ASN A 175 7.24 -0.89 -20.43
C ASN A 175 7.48 0.62 -20.53
N GLY A 176 8.31 1.17 -19.63
CA GLY A 176 8.57 2.62 -19.51
C GLY A 176 7.50 3.42 -18.76
N GLN A 177 6.34 2.83 -18.47
CA GLN A 177 5.27 3.48 -17.72
C GLN A 177 5.50 3.35 -16.21
N SER A 178 5.39 4.46 -15.49
CA SER A 178 5.56 4.47 -14.04
C SER A 178 4.36 3.84 -13.34
N ILE A 179 4.59 2.73 -12.64
CA ILE A 179 3.61 2.12 -11.73
C ILE A 179 3.51 2.94 -10.45
N GLY A 180 4.60 3.59 -10.06
CA GLY A 180 4.67 4.51 -8.93
C GLY A 180 5.77 4.18 -7.94
N ARG A 181 5.71 4.87 -6.80
CA ARG A 181 6.62 4.63 -5.67
C ARG A 181 6.10 3.47 -4.85
N TYR A 182 7.00 2.57 -4.43
CA TYR A 182 6.69 1.57 -3.42
C TYR A 182 7.47 1.84 -2.13
N TRP A 183 6.88 1.47 -1.00
CA TRP A 183 7.53 1.58 0.30
C TRP A 183 6.92 0.57 1.29
N MET A 184 7.73 -0.40 1.73
CA MET A 184 7.36 -1.37 2.77
C MET A 184 7.47 -0.76 4.18
N ALA A 185 6.88 0.43 4.38
CA ALA A 185 6.69 0.99 5.71
C ALA A 185 5.53 0.26 6.39
N TYR A 186 5.64 -0.03 7.69
CA TYR A 186 4.59 -0.76 8.41
C TYR A 186 3.57 0.22 8.99
N ALA A 187 2.28 -0.12 8.83
CA ALA A 187 1.19 0.69 9.32
C ALA A 187 1.14 0.64 10.85
N ASN A 188 1.04 1.83 11.45
CA ASN A 188 0.75 2.04 12.85
C ASN A 188 -0.65 2.68 12.97
N GLY A 189 -1.38 2.37 14.03
CA GLY A 189 -2.73 2.86 14.24
C GLY A 189 -3.51 2.00 15.23
N ASP A 190 -4.80 2.31 15.34
CA ASP A 190 -5.75 1.52 16.12
C ASP A 190 -6.68 0.77 15.16
N CYS A 191 -6.43 -0.53 15.02
CA CYS A 191 -7.24 -1.44 14.21
C CYS A 191 -8.21 -2.27 15.07
N SER A 192 -8.79 -1.64 16.09
CA SER A 192 -9.87 -2.23 16.88
C SER A 192 -11.15 -2.43 16.04
N LEU A 193 -12.03 -3.31 16.52
CA LEU A 193 -13.34 -3.51 15.92
C LEU A 193 -14.12 -2.20 15.93
N CYS A 194 -14.65 -1.81 14.78
CA CYS A 194 -15.42 -0.59 14.66
C CYS A 194 -16.90 -0.89 14.37
N SER A 195 -17.77 0.02 14.80
CA SER A 195 -19.19 -0.02 14.49
C SER A 195 -19.56 1.11 13.54
N TYR A 196 -20.50 0.84 12.63
CA TYR A 196 -21.07 1.88 11.77
C TYR A 196 -21.88 2.90 12.58
N ILE A 197 -22.43 2.49 13.75
CA ILE A 197 -23.24 3.36 14.62
C ILE A 197 -22.38 4.47 15.23
N GLY A 198 -22.94 5.68 15.27
CA GLY A 198 -22.31 6.85 15.89
C GLY A 198 -21.34 7.58 14.97
N THR A 199 -20.93 8.79 15.37
CA THR A 199 -20.13 9.71 14.57
C THR A 199 -18.88 9.03 13.98
N PHE A 200 -18.71 9.16 12.68
CA PHE A 200 -17.53 8.66 11.99
C PHE A 200 -16.35 9.63 12.12
N ARG A 201 -15.16 9.08 12.34
CA ARG A 201 -13.87 9.77 12.21
C ARG A 201 -12.94 8.89 11.39
N PRO A 202 -11.99 9.45 10.61
CA PRO A 202 -11.10 8.64 9.77
C PRO A 202 -10.30 7.55 10.50
N THR A 203 -10.05 7.73 11.80
CA THR A 203 -9.34 6.76 12.66
C THR A 203 -10.26 5.66 13.23
N LYS A 204 -11.57 5.73 13.04
CA LYS A 204 -12.54 4.83 13.70
C LYS A 204 -12.45 3.38 13.20
N CYS A 205 -12.18 3.18 11.91
CA CYS A 205 -12.24 1.89 11.23
C CYS A 205 -10.94 1.63 10.45
N GLN A 206 -9.80 1.66 11.12
CA GLN A 206 -8.51 1.39 10.46
C GLN A 206 -8.30 -0.13 10.33
N LEU A 207 -7.62 -0.54 9.26
CA LEU A 207 -7.26 -1.94 9.00
C LEU A 207 -5.78 -2.02 8.60
N GLY A 208 -5.19 -3.20 8.77
CA GLY A 208 -3.82 -3.48 8.30
C GLY A 208 -2.70 -3.02 9.23
N CYS A 209 -2.98 -2.72 10.50
CA CYS A 209 -1.94 -2.43 11.51
C CYS A 209 -0.92 -3.57 11.61
N GLY A 210 0.36 -3.23 11.73
CA GLY A 210 1.45 -4.21 11.77
C GLY A 210 1.75 -4.90 10.43
N GLN A 211 1.09 -4.48 9.33
CA GLN A 211 1.40 -4.92 7.97
C GLN A 211 2.00 -3.75 7.16
N PRO A 212 2.64 -4.01 6.01
CA PRO A 212 3.05 -2.94 5.10
C PRO A 212 1.86 -2.05 4.73
N THR A 213 2.03 -0.72 4.80
CA THR A 213 1.01 0.29 4.46
C THR A 213 0.47 0.11 3.05
N GLN A 214 1.33 -0.35 2.13
CA GLN A 214 0.94 -0.82 0.82
C GLN A 214 1.87 -1.95 0.36
N ARG A 215 1.35 -3.18 0.29
CA ARG A 215 2.07 -4.36 -0.20
C ARG A 215 1.93 -4.54 -1.71
N TRP A 216 0.74 -4.31 -2.24
CA TRP A 216 0.39 -4.57 -3.63
C TRP A 216 0.32 -3.28 -4.44
N TYR A 217 0.98 -3.29 -5.60
CA TYR A 217 1.08 -2.14 -6.50
C TYR A 217 0.38 -2.47 -7.81
N HIS A 218 -0.72 -1.77 -8.09
CA HIS A 218 -1.59 -2.04 -9.21
C HIS A 218 -0.85 -1.98 -10.55
N VAL A 219 -1.05 -2.99 -11.40
CA VAL A 219 -0.53 -3.07 -12.77
C VAL A 219 -1.72 -3.05 -13.73
N PRO A 220 -1.93 -1.95 -14.46
CA PRO A 220 -2.99 -1.89 -15.47
C PRO A 220 -2.74 -2.91 -16.58
N ARG A 221 -3.73 -3.76 -16.89
CA ARG A 221 -3.62 -4.76 -17.96
C ARG A 221 -3.34 -4.13 -19.32
N SER A 222 -3.91 -2.95 -19.58
CA SER A 222 -3.71 -2.21 -20.82
C SER A 222 -2.25 -1.78 -21.06
N TRP A 223 -1.39 -1.80 -20.02
CA TRP A 223 0.03 -1.48 -20.16
C TRP A 223 0.87 -2.70 -20.53
N LEU A 224 0.27 -3.89 -20.55
CA LEU A 224 0.95 -5.15 -20.82
C LEU A 224 0.80 -5.58 -22.28
N LYS A 225 1.88 -6.09 -22.82
CA LYS A 225 1.95 -6.88 -24.06
C LYS A 225 1.78 -8.36 -23.71
N PRO A 226 1.36 -9.22 -24.66
CA PRO A 226 1.25 -10.66 -24.39
C PRO A 226 2.56 -11.28 -23.88
N THR A 227 3.70 -10.86 -24.46
CA THR A 227 5.03 -11.36 -24.09
C THR A 227 6.06 -10.23 -24.00
N LYS A 228 7.20 -10.53 -23.36
CA LYS A 228 8.39 -9.64 -23.30
C LYS A 228 8.09 -8.25 -22.70
N ASN A 229 7.26 -8.18 -21.67
CA ASN A 229 7.09 -6.96 -20.90
C ASN A 229 8.37 -6.65 -20.14
N LEU A 230 8.86 -5.42 -20.25
CA LEU A 230 10.02 -4.94 -19.52
C LEU A 230 9.57 -4.40 -18.16
N MET A 231 10.11 -4.95 -17.08
CA MET A 231 10.01 -4.37 -15.74
C MET A 231 11.36 -3.78 -15.35
N VAL A 232 11.37 -2.51 -14.98
CA VAL A 232 12.54 -1.83 -14.41
C VAL A 232 12.18 -1.32 -13.03
N MET A 233 13.09 -1.43 -12.08
CA MET A 233 12.85 -1.03 -10.70
C MET A 233 14.10 -0.41 -10.11
N PHE A 234 13.92 0.67 -9.37
CA PHE A 234 14.94 1.26 -8.53
C PHE A 234 14.63 0.91 -7.07
N GLU A 235 15.57 0.24 -6.39
CA GLU A 235 15.49 -0.13 -4.96
C GLU A 235 16.46 0.73 -4.14
N GLU A 236 15.89 1.52 -3.25
CA GLU A 236 16.55 2.56 -2.46
C GLU A 236 17.20 1.99 -1.18
N LEU A 237 16.50 1.13 -0.44
CA LEU A 237 16.92 0.66 0.89
C LEU A 237 17.55 -0.74 0.86
N GLY A 238 17.07 -1.60 -0.05
CA GLY A 238 17.46 -2.99 -0.17
C GLY A 238 16.27 -3.93 -0.08
N GLY A 239 16.35 -5.03 -0.79
CA GLY A 239 15.29 -6.03 -0.88
C GLY A 239 15.71 -7.22 -1.73
N ASP A 240 14.87 -8.25 -1.72
CA ASP A 240 15.08 -9.48 -2.47
C ASP A 240 14.14 -9.51 -3.69
N PRO A 241 14.64 -9.17 -4.89
CA PRO A 241 13.81 -9.10 -6.09
C PRO A 241 13.34 -10.47 -6.58
N SER A 242 13.96 -11.58 -6.13
CA SER A 242 13.58 -12.94 -6.56
C SER A 242 12.21 -13.38 -6.05
N LYS A 243 11.71 -12.70 -5.00
CA LYS A 243 10.42 -12.96 -4.36
C LYS A 243 9.30 -12.05 -4.85
N ILE A 244 9.59 -11.11 -5.75
CA ILE A 244 8.56 -10.29 -6.38
C ILE A 244 7.70 -11.21 -7.25
N THR A 245 6.39 -11.11 -7.08
CA THR A 245 5.44 -11.87 -7.88
C THR A 245 4.36 -10.97 -8.44
N LEU A 246 3.85 -11.32 -9.61
CA LEU A 246 2.67 -10.70 -10.18
C LEU A 246 1.46 -11.51 -9.71
N VAL A 247 0.54 -10.86 -9.02
CA VAL A 247 -0.64 -11.48 -8.43
C VAL A 247 -1.91 -11.00 -9.12
N LYS A 248 -2.91 -11.87 -9.16
CA LYS A 248 -4.27 -11.55 -9.60
C LYS A 248 -5.13 -11.20 -8.41
N ARG A 249 -5.91 -10.12 -8.52
CA ARG A 249 -6.94 -9.78 -7.54
C ARG A 249 -8.23 -10.51 -7.89
N SER A 250 -8.57 -11.52 -7.11
CA SER A 250 -9.87 -12.20 -7.15
C SER A 250 -10.69 -11.85 -5.91
N VAL A 251 -11.96 -11.49 -6.08
CA VAL A 251 -12.92 -11.39 -4.98
C VAL A 251 -13.55 -12.76 -4.80
N ALA A 252 -13.06 -13.54 -3.83
CA ALA A 252 -13.55 -14.90 -3.60
C ALA A 252 -14.85 -14.93 -2.78
N GLY A 253 -15.20 -13.82 -2.11
CA GLY A 253 -16.42 -13.74 -1.34
C GLY A 253 -16.87 -12.31 -1.11
N VAL A 254 -18.17 -12.15 -0.91
CA VAL A 254 -18.87 -10.88 -0.70
C VAL A 254 -19.69 -11.01 0.57
N CYS A 255 -19.80 -9.93 1.32
CA CYS A 255 -20.51 -9.92 2.58
C CYS A 255 -21.45 -8.72 2.64
N ALA A 256 -22.49 -8.84 3.47
CA ALA A 256 -23.35 -7.74 3.84
C ALA A 256 -23.78 -7.89 5.31
N ASP A 257 -23.95 -6.77 6.00
CA ASP A 257 -24.51 -6.70 7.34
C ASP A 257 -25.42 -5.47 7.43
N LEU A 258 -26.72 -5.68 7.66
CA LEU A 258 -27.69 -4.60 7.64
C LEU A 258 -28.80 -4.81 8.67
N GLN A 259 -29.19 -3.75 9.38
CA GLN A 259 -30.30 -3.75 10.32
C GLN A 259 -31.66 -3.53 9.62
N GLU A 260 -32.73 -4.08 10.20
CA GLU A 260 -34.10 -4.02 9.65
C GLU A 260 -34.70 -2.60 9.56
N HIS A 261 -34.11 -1.62 10.26
CA HIS A 261 -34.51 -0.21 10.22
C HIS A 261 -33.47 0.70 9.56
N HIS A 262 -32.52 0.12 8.81
CA HIS A 262 -31.55 0.93 8.09
C HIS A 262 -32.27 1.78 7.03
N PRO A 263 -32.08 3.12 7.03
CA PRO A 263 -32.70 3.97 6.04
C PRO A 263 -32.11 3.67 4.66
N ASN A 264 -32.98 3.41 3.68
CA ASN A 264 -32.60 3.22 2.29
C ASN A 264 -33.12 4.40 1.46
N ALA A 265 -32.32 4.86 0.51
CA ALA A 265 -32.68 5.92 -0.44
C ALA A 265 -32.66 5.35 -1.85
N GLU A 266 -33.71 5.62 -2.63
CA GLU A 266 -33.86 5.09 -3.99
C GLU A 266 -32.87 5.76 -4.97
N LYS A 267 -32.45 7.00 -4.66
CA LYS A 267 -31.40 7.76 -5.36
C LYS A 267 -30.73 8.74 -4.40
N PHE A 268 -29.42 8.59 -4.18
CA PHE A 268 -28.59 9.71 -3.73
C PHE A 268 -28.17 10.49 -4.97
N ASP A 269 -29.06 11.35 -5.45
CA ASP A 269 -28.72 12.33 -6.49
C ASP A 269 -28.38 13.64 -5.77
N ILE A 270 -27.10 14.05 -5.84
CA ILE A 270 -26.61 15.26 -5.16
C ILE A 270 -27.09 16.53 -5.91
N ASP A 271 -27.52 16.39 -7.17
CA ASP A 271 -27.79 17.50 -8.07
C ASP A 271 -29.29 17.77 -8.31
N SER A 272 -30.20 16.89 -7.83
CA SER A 272 -31.63 17.11 -7.96
C SER A 272 -32.22 17.78 -6.71
N HIS A 273 -32.92 18.90 -6.89
CA HIS A 273 -33.73 19.57 -5.85
C HIS A 273 -34.99 18.77 -5.43
N GLU A 274 -35.14 17.52 -5.86
CA GLU A 274 -36.24 16.64 -5.45
C GLU A 274 -35.85 15.86 -4.20
N GLU A 275 -36.71 15.88 -3.17
CA GLU A 275 -36.55 15.06 -1.98
C GLU A 275 -36.44 13.58 -2.37
N SER A 276 -35.30 12.96 -2.08
CA SER A 276 -35.12 11.53 -2.23
C SER A 276 -36.18 10.80 -1.42
N LYS A 277 -37.08 10.07 -2.08
CA LYS A 277 -38.04 9.18 -1.42
C LYS A 277 -37.27 8.17 -0.57
N THR A 278 -37.49 8.23 0.74
CA THR A 278 -36.97 7.25 1.69
C THR A 278 -37.74 5.94 1.49
N LEU A 279 -37.02 4.89 1.09
CA LEU A 279 -37.55 3.54 1.10
C LEU A 279 -37.54 3.03 2.55
N HIS A 280 -38.70 2.70 3.07
CA HIS A 280 -38.86 2.12 4.41
C HIS A 280 -38.40 0.64 4.49
N GLN A 281 -37.76 0.10 3.46
CA GLN A 281 -37.31 -1.29 3.41
C GLN A 281 -35.79 -1.38 3.29
N ALA A 282 -35.16 -1.84 4.38
CA ALA A 282 -33.75 -2.18 4.40
C ALA A 282 -33.49 -3.41 3.51
N GLN A 283 -32.50 -3.34 2.62
CA GLN A 283 -32.15 -4.41 1.68
C GLN A 283 -30.65 -4.65 1.67
N VAL A 284 -30.27 -5.92 1.83
CA VAL A 284 -28.90 -6.38 1.63
C VAL A 284 -28.65 -6.55 0.14
N HIS A 285 -27.59 -5.92 -0.37
CA HIS A 285 -27.11 -6.10 -1.75
C HIS A 285 -25.79 -6.90 -1.74
N LEU A 286 -25.79 -8.05 -2.40
CA LEU A 286 -24.57 -8.82 -2.67
C LEU A 286 -24.29 -8.78 -4.16
N GLN A 287 -23.04 -8.48 -4.53
CA GLN A 287 -22.62 -8.39 -5.93
C GLN A 287 -21.21 -8.95 -6.10
N CYS A 288 -21.11 -10.03 -6.88
CA CYS A 288 -19.84 -10.58 -7.33
C CYS A 288 -19.20 -9.68 -8.41
N VAL A 289 -17.91 -9.89 -8.67
CA VAL A 289 -17.25 -9.21 -9.79
C VAL A 289 -17.84 -9.68 -11.12
N PRO A 290 -17.85 -8.84 -12.18
CA PRO A 290 -18.38 -9.22 -13.48
C PRO A 290 -17.79 -10.54 -13.99
N GLY A 291 -18.66 -11.43 -14.47
CA GLY A 291 -18.28 -12.78 -14.93
C GLY A 291 -18.19 -13.85 -13.83
N GLN A 292 -18.50 -13.50 -12.58
CA GLN A 292 -18.70 -14.45 -11.49
C GLN A 292 -20.17 -14.48 -11.04
N SER A 293 -20.59 -15.61 -10.50
CA SER A 293 -21.86 -15.76 -9.83
C SER A 293 -21.65 -16.22 -8.39
N ILE A 294 -22.59 -15.89 -7.51
CA ILE A 294 -22.64 -16.40 -6.15
C ILE A 294 -22.79 -17.92 -6.22
N SER A 295 -21.78 -18.66 -5.76
CA SER A 295 -21.72 -20.11 -5.86
C SER A 295 -22.26 -20.81 -4.62
N SER A 296 -22.08 -20.21 -3.44
CA SER A 296 -22.52 -20.77 -2.17
C SER A 296 -22.63 -19.69 -1.09
N ILE A 297 -23.48 -19.92 -0.10
CA ILE A 297 -23.60 -19.05 1.08
C ILE A 297 -22.84 -19.70 2.24
N LYS A 298 -21.79 -19.02 2.72
CA LYS A 298 -20.98 -19.47 3.87
C LYS A 298 -21.69 -19.25 5.19
N PHE A 299 -22.38 -18.13 5.32
CA PHE A 299 -23.07 -17.73 6.53
C PHE A 299 -24.26 -16.86 6.19
N ALA A 300 -25.37 -17.04 6.88
CA ALA A 300 -26.53 -16.17 6.80
C ALA A 300 -27.33 -16.26 8.10
N SER A 301 -27.55 -15.12 8.75
CA SER A 301 -28.34 -15.05 9.98
C SER A 301 -29.14 -13.77 10.03
N PHE A 302 -30.47 -13.90 10.07
CA PHE A 302 -31.39 -12.84 10.43
C PHE A 302 -31.72 -12.95 11.93
N GLY A 303 -31.34 -11.96 12.71
CA GLY A 303 -31.45 -12.00 14.17
C GLY A 303 -30.44 -11.10 14.86
N THR A 304 -29.67 -11.65 15.81
CA THR A 304 -28.61 -10.94 16.55
C THR A 304 -27.19 -11.47 16.30
N PRO A 305 -26.77 -11.72 15.04
CA PRO A 305 -25.41 -12.19 14.75
C PRO A 305 -24.33 -11.19 15.24
N THR A 306 -23.16 -11.72 15.55
CA THR A 306 -21.99 -10.97 16.01
C THR A 306 -20.80 -11.20 15.08
N GLY A 307 -19.76 -10.38 15.22
CA GLY A 307 -18.54 -10.45 14.40
C GLY A 307 -18.57 -9.55 13.17
N THR A 308 -17.66 -9.82 12.24
CA THR A 308 -17.46 -9.07 10.99
C THR A 308 -17.34 -10.04 9.82
N CYS A 309 -17.42 -9.55 8.58
CA CYS A 309 -17.22 -10.38 7.38
C CYS A 309 -15.95 -11.24 7.47
N GLY A 310 -16.11 -12.55 7.30
CA GLY A 310 -15.09 -13.59 7.47
C GLY A 310 -15.04 -14.22 8.86
N SER A 311 -15.80 -13.69 9.83
CA SER A 311 -15.83 -14.12 11.22
C SER A 311 -17.21 -13.96 11.85
N PHE A 312 -18.30 -13.94 11.06
CA PHE A 312 -19.63 -13.85 11.64
C PHE A 312 -19.95 -15.08 12.47
N GLN A 313 -20.67 -14.86 13.56
CA GLN A 313 -21.16 -15.89 14.46
C GLN A 313 -22.66 -15.72 14.64
N GLN A 314 -23.34 -16.87 14.72
CA GLN A 314 -24.77 -16.89 15.00
C GLN A 314 -25.03 -16.32 16.40
N GLY A 315 -26.00 -15.42 16.48
CA GLY A 315 -26.45 -14.84 17.75
C GLY A 315 -27.37 -15.75 18.55
N THR A 316 -27.77 -15.28 19.72
CA THR A 316 -28.81 -15.92 20.55
C THR A 316 -30.19 -15.89 19.89
N CYS A 317 -30.44 -14.90 19.03
CA CYS A 317 -31.61 -14.83 18.17
C CYS A 317 -31.21 -15.10 16.73
N HIS A 318 -31.91 -16.02 16.08
CA HIS A 318 -31.67 -16.43 14.70
C HIS A 318 -32.94 -17.05 14.09
N ALA A 319 -33.34 -16.58 12.90
CA ALA A 319 -34.36 -17.24 12.09
C ALA A 319 -33.76 -18.46 11.38
N THR A 320 -34.25 -19.67 11.67
CA THR A 320 -33.68 -20.94 11.19
C THR A 320 -33.67 -21.10 9.67
N ASN A 321 -34.53 -20.38 8.96
CA ASN A 321 -34.62 -20.36 7.50
C ASN A 321 -33.71 -19.29 6.83
N SER A 322 -32.93 -18.53 7.62
CA SER A 322 -32.08 -17.44 7.11
C SER A 322 -31.21 -17.89 5.95
N HIS A 323 -30.53 -19.02 6.12
CA HIS A 323 -29.62 -19.57 5.13
C HIS A 323 -30.35 -20.01 3.86
N ALA A 324 -31.40 -20.81 3.99
CA ALA A 324 -32.20 -21.28 2.85
C ALA A 324 -32.80 -20.14 2.01
N ILE A 325 -33.26 -19.06 2.66
CA ILE A 325 -33.82 -17.90 1.95
C ILE A 325 -32.73 -17.19 1.15
N VAL A 326 -31.57 -16.93 1.75
CA VAL A 326 -30.47 -16.25 1.08
C VAL A 326 -29.94 -17.12 -0.07
N GLU A 327 -29.79 -18.43 0.13
CA GLU A 327 -29.40 -19.35 -0.93
C GLU A 327 -30.33 -19.28 -2.13
N LYS A 328 -31.64 -19.40 -1.89
CA LYS A 328 -32.67 -19.35 -2.94
C LYS A 328 -32.64 -18.04 -3.74
N ASN A 329 -32.36 -16.92 -3.09
CA ASN A 329 -32.36 -15.61 -3.74
C ASN A 329 -31.04 -15.29 -4.46
N CYS A 330 -29.92 -15.83 -4.00
CA CYS A 330 -28.59 -15.37 -4.41
C CYS A 330 -27.79 -16.36 -5.24
N ILE A 331 -27.89 -17.68 -5.01
CA ILE A 331 -27.07 -18.66 -5.72
C ILE A 331 -27.35 -18.63 -7.23
N GLY A 332 -26.29 -18.68 -8.03
CA GLY A 332 -26.32 -18.68 -9.49
C GLY A 332 -26.47 -17.29 -10.13
N ARG A 333 -26.59 -16.23 -9.32
CA ARG A 333 -26.71 -14.85 -9.80
C ARG A 333 -25.42 -14.07 -9.57
N GLU A 334 -25.13 -13.12 -10.46
CA GLU A 334 -24.01 -12.17 -10.27
C GLU A 334 -24.30 -11.19 -9.13
N SER A 335 -25.55 -10.74 -9.00
CA SER A 335 -26.03 -9.93 -7.89
C SER A 335 -27.39 -10.38 -7.38
N CYS A 336 -27.66 -10.10 -6.09
CA CYS A 336 -28.95 -10.35 -5.46
C CYS A 336 -29.29 -9.28 -4.42
N LEU A 337 -30.58 -9.06 -4.22
CA LEU A 337 -31.14 -8.19 -3.18
C LEU A 337 -32.00 -9.03 -2.24
N VAL A 338 -31.79 -8.88 -0.93
CA VAL A 338 -32.60 -9.56 0.10
C VAL A 338 -33.13 -8.52 1.08
N THR A 339 -34.46 -8.38 1.13
CA THR A 339 -35.12 -7.46 2.08
C THR A 339 -34.98 -7.98 3.51
N VAL A 340 -34.57 -7.09 4.40
CA VAL A 340 -34.34 -7.36 5.82
C VAL A 340 -35.64 -7.11 6.59
N SER A 341 -36.53 -8.11 6.60
CA SER A 341 -37.81 -8.02 7.29
C SER A 341 -38.33 -9.39 7.75
N ASN A 342 -39.14 -9.39 8.81
CA ASN A 342 -39.85 -10.59 9.27
C ASN A 342 -40.70 -11.21 8.13
N SER A 343 -41.32 -10.40 7.25
CA SER A 343 -42.11 -10.94 6.14
C SER A 343 -41.34 -11.86 5.18
N ILE A 344 -40.01 -11.68 5.07
CA ILE A 344 -39.14 -12.54 4.26
C ILE A 344 -38.69 -13.76 5.05
N PHE A 345 -38.30 -13.58 6.32
CA PHE A 345 -37.72 -14.62 7.18
C PHE A 345 -38.76 -15.38 8.03
N GLY A 346 -40.05 -15.08 7.90
CA GLY A 346 -41.14 -15.77 8.58
C GLY A 346 -41.51 -15.15 9.93
N THR A 347 -41.75 -15.99 10.95
CA THR A 347 -42.08 -15.52 12.30
C THR A 347 -40.91 -14.73 12.89
N ASP A 348 -41.20 -13.64 13.60
CA ASP A 348 -40.18 -12.83 14.27
C ASP A 348 -39.34 -13.71 15.22
N PRO A 349 -38.04 -13.91 14.95
CA PRO A 349 -37.19 -14.79 15.75
C PRO A 349 -36.89 -14.23 17.14
N CYS A 350 -37.07 -12.92 17.35
CA CYS A 350 -36.92 -12.28 18.65
C CYS A 350 -37.75 -10.98 18.73
N PRO A 351 -38.97 -11.06 19.28
CA PRO A 351 -39.82 -9.89 19.50
C PRO A 351 -39.13 -8.83 20.36
N ASN A 352 -39.33 -7.55 20.02
CA ASN A 352 -38.74 -6.38 20.70
C ASN A 352 -37.21 -6.30 20.67
N VAL A 353 -36.55 -7.13 19.85
CA VAL A 353 -35.11 -7.05 19.61
C VAL A 353 -34.88 -6.58 18.19
N LEU A 354 -34.01 -5.58 18.04
CA LEU A 354 -33.62 -5.06 16.74
C LEU A 354 -32.79 -6.10 15.99
N LYS A 355 -33.31 -6.55 14.85
CA LYS A 355 -32.69 -7.60 14.05
C LYS A 355 -31.80 -7.02 12.95
N ARG A 356 -30.80 -7.81 12.58
CA ARG A 356 -29.97 -7.58 11.41
C ARG A 356 -29.84 -8.85 10.59
N LEU A 357 -29.63 -8.67 9.29
CA LEU A 357 -29.24 -9.73 8.37
C LEU A 357 -27.75 -9.61 8.07
N SER A 358 -26.97 -10.58 8.53
CA SER A 358 -25.55 -10.72 8.15
C SER A 358 -25.39 -11.91 7.22
N VAL A 359 -24.71 -11.70 6.09
CA VAL A 359 -24.51 -12.71 5.04
C VAL A 359 -23.05 -12.73 4.58
N GLU A 360 -22.51 -13.93 4.37
CA GLU A 360 -21.27 -14.18 3.64
C GLU A 360 -21.55 -15.13 2.48
N ALA A 361 -21.20 -14.70 1.29
CA ALA A 361 -21.34 -15.46 0.05
C ALA A 361 -19.97 -15.68 -0.60
N VAL A 362 -19.84 -16.78 -1.34
CA VAL A 362 -18.68 -17.11 -2.15
C VAL A 362 -19.02 -16.82 -3.60
N CYS A 363 -18.08 -16.19 -4.31
CA CYS A 363 -18.20 -15.93 -5.74
C CYS A 363 -17.28 -16.89 -6.50
N SER A 364 -17.77 -17.43 -7.60
CA SER A 364 -16.98 -18.26 -8.51
C SER A 364 -17.34 -17.95 -9.96
N THR A 365 -16.39 -18.15 -10.87
CA THR A 365 -16.67 -18.17 -12.30
C THR A 365 -17.54 -19.39 -12.57
N GLY A 366 -18.76 -19.19 -13.09
CA GLY A 366 -19.67 -20.29 -13.38
C GLY A 366 -19.00 -21.32 -14.28
N LEU A 367 -18.89 -22.57 -13.81
CA LEU A 367 -18.75 -23.71 -14.71
C LEU A 367 -20.09 -23.80 -15.45
N THR A 368 -20.13 -23.35 -16.70
CA THR A 368 -21.23 -23.69 -17.58
C THR A 368 -21.33 -25.22 -17.62
N ALA A 369 -22.43 -25.75 -17.08
CA ALA A 369 -22.75 -27.16 -17.15
C ALA A 369 -22.81 -27.57 -18.64
N ASN A 370 -21.91 -28.50 -19.01
CA ASN A 370 -21.98 -29.39 -20.17
C ASN A 370 -22.69 -28.87 -21.44
N GLN A 371 -21.92 -28.33 -22.39
CA GLN A 371 -22.27 -28.54 -23.80
C GLN A 371 -21.84 -29.98 -24.18
N PRO A 372 -22.72 -30.83 -24.72
CA PRO A 372 -22.32 -32.11 -25.26
C PRO A 372 -21.44 -31.87 -26.49
N ASP A 373 -20.29 -32.55 -26.49
CA ASP A 373 -19.34 -32.61 -27.57
C ASP A 373 -20.06 -33.10 -28.85
N SER A 374 -20.38 -32.18 -29.75
CA SER A 374 -20.83 -32.51 -31.11
C SER A 374 -19.63 -32.46 -32.04
N ARG A 375 -18.77 -33.47 -31.93
CA ARG A 375 -17.91 -33.92 -33.01
C ARG A 375 -18.26 -35.36 -33.34
N ARG A 376 -19.03 -35.53 -34.42
CA ARG A 376 -18.94 -36.69 -35.30
C ARG A 376 -18.60 -36.20 -36.68
#